data_AF-A0A8T6UET9-F1
#
_entry.id   AF-A0A8T6UET9-F1
#
_cell.length_a   1.000
_cell.length_b   1.000
_cell.length_c   1.000
_cell.angle_alpha   90.00
_cell.angle_beta   90.00
_cell.angle_gamma   90.00
#
_symmetry.space_group_name_H-M   'P 1'
#
loop_
_entity.id
_entity.type
_entity.pdbx_description
1 polymer ?
#
loop_
_entity_poly.entity_id
_entity_poly.type
_entity_poly.pdbx_seq_one_letter_code
_entity_poly.pdbx_strand_id
1 'polypeptide(L)'
;MSAIQPLLHMHQRTASKSPSNPYKPIHFFDYLYNKLREHESEIKPLNIKVAYQRPCTSRLTPKKEHFVDDVFSLIGVERVVRRYDRENCLCCAGTIRGQQKYDLFVDVQKRNVEDMVNAGAEYCVFNCPACFSSLSEAVAKKGV
;
A
#
# COMPACT_ATOMS: atom_id res chain seq x y z
N MET A 1 -32.26 19.05 24.13
CA MET A 1 -32.08 19.84 22.90
C MET A 1 -30.82 19.32 22.20
N SER A 2 -31.01 18.77 20.99
CA SER A 2 -30.03 18.49 19.91
C SER A 2 -28.76 17.72 20.31
N ALA A 3 -28.63 16.40 20.14
CA ALA A 3 -28.70 15.61 18.90
C ALA A 3 -27.88 16.22 17.74
N ILE A 4 -26.55 16.05 17.80
CA ILE A 4 -25.67 16.11 16.63
C ILE A 4 -24.67 14.96 16.74
N GLN A 5 -25.06 13.79 16.22
CA GLN A 5 -24.10 12.82 15.72
C GLN A 5 -24.65 12.18 14.45
N PRO A 6 -24.46 12.81 13.27
CA PRO A 6 -24.69 12.12 12.03
C PRO A 6 -23.48 12.32 11.10
N LEU A 7 -22.63 11.29 10.96
CA LEU A 7 -21.78 11.10 9.76
C LEU A 7 -21.00 9.77 9.74
N LEU A 8 -21.23 8.85 10.68
CA LEU A 8 -20.52 7.54 10.67
C LEU A 8 -21.16 6.47 9.77
N HIS A 9 -22.27 6.75 9.07
CA HIS A 9 -23.12 5.69 8.49
C HIS A 9 -23.14 5.57 6.95
N MET A 10 -22.37 6.36 6.20
CA MET A 10 -22.50 6.35 4.72
C MET A 10 -21.44 5.58 3.91
N HIS A 11 -20.50 4.88 4.53
CA HIS A 11 -19.38 4.29 3.78
C HIS A 11 -19.05 2.81 4.02
N GLN A 12 -19.92 2.06 4.70
CA GLN A 12 -19.81 0.60 4.83
C GLN A 12 -20.70 -0.19 3.85
N ARG A 13 -21.06 0.38 2.70
CA ARG A 13 -21.74 -0.36 1.64
C ARG A 13 -20.73 -1.18 0.81
N THR A 14 -20.21 -2.27 1.37
CA THR A 14 -19.84 -3.54 0.67
C THR A 14 -19.35 -4.61 1.66
N ALA A 15 -20.02 -4.74 2.80
CA ALA A 15 -20.10 -6.01 3.51
C ALA A 15 -21.58 -6.24 3.81
N SER A 16 -22.39 -6.38 2.76
CA SER A 16 -23.72 -6.95 2.91
C SER A 16 -23.52 -8.34 3.50
N LYS A 17 -23.76 -8.48 4.80
CA LYS A 17 -23.83 -9.77 5.49
C LYS A 17 -24.83 -10.63 4.70
N SER A 18 -24.33 -11.60 3.94
CA SER A 18 -25.19 -12.71 3.54
C SER A 18 -25.67 -13.38 4.83
N PRO A 19 -26.98 -13.63 5.01
CA PRO A 19 -27.52 -14.25 6.23
C PRO A 19 -26.86 -15.59 6.60
N SER A 20 -26.22 -16.26 5.63
CA SER A 20 -25.60 -17.57 5.79
C SER A 20 -24.09 -17.56 6.05
N ASN A 21 -23.41 -16.40 6.02
CA ASN A 21 -21.95 -16.35 6.20
C ASN A 21 -21.60 -15.85 7.62
N PRO A 22 -21.08 -16.73 8.50
CA PRO A 22 -20.71 -16.35 9.87
C PRO A 22 -19.43 -15.50 9.94
N TYR A 23 -18.67 -15.37 8.84
CA TYR A 23 -17.38 -14.70 8.84
C TYR A 23 -17.50 -13.21 8.54
N LYS A 24 -16.85 -12.39 9.38
CA LYS A 24 -16.64 -10.96 9.12
C LYS A 24 -15.32 -10.78 8.38
N PRO A 25 -15.32 -10.29 7.13
CA PRO A 25 -14.07 -10.00 6.44
C PRO A 25 -13.36 -8.84 7.14
N ILE A 26 -12.07 -9.04 7.41
CA ILE A 26 -11.17 -8.00 7.95
C ILE A 26 -10.12 -7.67 6.90
N HIS A 27 -9.74 -6.40 6.82
CA HIS A 27 -8.67 -6.00 5.90
C HIS A 27 -7.32 -6.42 6.48
N PHE A 28 -6.41 -6.91 5.62
CA PHE A 28 -5.11 -7.40 6.09
C PHE A 28 -4.33 -6.36 6.92
N PHE A 29 -4.25 -5.10 6.47
CA PHE A 29 -3.58 -4.06 7.24
C PHE A 29 -4.25 -3.70 8.58
N ASP A 30 -5.58 -3.83 8.67
CA ASP A 30 -6.30 -3.62 9.93
C ASP A 30 -5.92 -4.72 10.93
N TYR A 31 -5.94 -5.98 10.48
CA TYR A 31 -5.46 -7.12 11.27
C TYR A 31 -3.99 -6.97 11.68
N LEU A 32 -3.11 -6.66 10.72
CA LEU A 32 -1.67 -6.54 10.95
C LEU A 32 -1.34 -5.41 11.94
N TYR A 33 -1.96 -4.24 11.77
CA TYR A 33 -1.77 -3.12 12.68
C TYR A 33 -2.17 -3.51 14.11
N ASN A 34 -3.36 -4.07 14.30
CA ASN A 34 -3.83 -4.49 15.63
C ASN A 34 -2.92 -5.56 16.24
N LYS A 35 -2.43 -6.52 15.44
CA LYS A 35 -1.49 -7.55 15.92
C LYS A 35 -0.14 -6.97 16.31
N LEU A 36 0.40 -6.01 15.56
CA LEU A 36 1.63 -5.33 15.95
C LEU A 36 1.42 -4.52 17.24
N ARG A 37 0.26 -3.88 17.43
CA ARG A 37 -0.07 -3.15 18.66
C ARG A 37 -0.14 -4.07 19.89
N GLU A 38 -0.66 -5.28 19.75
CA GLU A 38 -0.68 -6.29 20.84
C GLU A 38 0.73 -6.69 21.29
N HIS A 39 1.71 -6.62 20.40
CA HIS A 39 3.10 -6.99 20.63
C HIS A 39 4.06 -5.78 20.58
N GLU A 40 3.56 -4.57 20.85
CA GLU A 40 4.33 -3.33 20.68
C GLU A 40 5.65 -3.32 21.48
N SER A 41 5.65 -3.91 22.67
CA SER A 41 6.85 -4.02 23.52
C SER A 41 7.94 -4.92 22.95
N GLU A 42 7.62 -5.78 21.99
CA GLU A 42 8.56 -6.69 21.34
C GLU A 42 9.13 -6.11 20.03
N ILE A 43 8.57 -4.99 19.55
CA ILE A 43 8.96 -4.39 18.28
C ILE A 43 10.34 -3.74 18.40
N LYS A 44 11.22 -4.14 17.48
CA LYS A 44 12.52 -3.50 17.28
C LYS A 44 12.42 -2.59 16.05
N PRO A 45 12.68 -1.27 16.19
CA PRO A 45 12.66 -0.34 15.07
C PRO A 45 13.61 -0.79 13.96
N LEU A 46 13.11 -0.80 12.72
CA LEU A 46 13.90 -1.19 11.55
C LEU A 46 14.88 -0.09 11.12
N ASN A 47 14.51 1.17 11.30
CA ASN A 47 15.31 2.36 10.95
C ASN A 47 15.75 2.36 9.48
N ILE A 48 14.81 2.04 8.58
CA ILE A 48 15.02 1.99 7.13
C ILE A 48 14.09 2.95 6.40
N LYS A 49 14.53 3.42 5.24
CA LYS A 49 13.76 4.24 4.30
C LYS A 49 13.11 3.36 3.25
N VAL A 50 11.81 3.49 3.07
CA VAL A 50 11.06 2.67 2.11
C VAL A 50 10.25 3.50 1.13
N ALA A 51 10.22 3.03 -0.12
CA ALA A 51 9.17 3.40 -1.06
C ALA A 51 8.03 2.39 -0.93
N TYR A 52 6.79 2.86 -0.80
CA TYR A 52 5.64 1.96 -0.84
C TYR A 52 5.05 1.91 -2.25
N GLN A 53 5.08 0.74 -2.89
CA GLN A 53 4.36 0.51 -4.14
C GLN A 53 2.88 0.33 -3.84
N ARG A 54 2.13 1.44 -3.79
CA ARG A 54 0.67 1.41 -3.61
C ARG A 54 0.00 0.65 -4.78
N PRO A 55 -0.71 -0.46 -4.52
CA PRO A 55 -1.34 -1.22 -5.60
C PRO A 55 -2.58 -0.54 -6.16
N CYS A 56 -2.88 -0.79 -7.44
CA CYS A 56 -4.02 -0.18 -8.13
C CYS A 56 -5.37 -0.45 -7.43
N THR A 57 -5.59 -1.65 -6.89
CA THR A 57 -6.84 -2.00 -6.18
C THR A 57 -7.02 -1.23 -4.87
N SER A 58 -5.93 -0.87 -4.18
CA SER A 58 -6.00 -0.06 -2.95
C SER A 58 -6.51 1.37 -3.19
N ARG A 59 -6.54 1.84 -4.44
CA ARG A 59 -7.19 3.11 -4.83
C ARG A 59 -8.71 3.06 -4.66
N LEU A 60 -9.30 1.87 -4.63
CA LEU A 60 -10.74 1.69 -4.36
C LEU A 60 -11.07 1.80 -2.87
N THR A 61 -10.07 1.75 -2.00
CA THR A 61 -10.22 1.90 -0.54
C THR A 61 -9.20 2.90 0.02
N PRO A 62 -9.21 4.17 -0.44
CA PRO A 62 -8.19 5.16 -0.06
C PRO A 62 -8.16 5.42 1.46
N LYS A 63 -9.33 5.28 2.11
CA LYS A 63 -9.53 5.39 3.55
C LYS A 63 -8.77 4.37 4.38
N LYS A 64 -8.20 3.32 3.76
CA LYS A 64 -7.41 2.29 4.45
C LYS A 64 -5.91 2.50 4.27
N GLU A 65 -5.49 3.52 3.52
CA GLU A 65 -4.07 3.76 3.27
C GLU A 65 -3.34 4.19 4.54
N HIS A 66 -4.01 4.86 5.49
CA HIS A 66 -3.39 5.26 6.76
C HIS A 66 -2.81 4.07 7.53
N PHE A 67 -3.41 2.86 7.45
CA PHE A 67 -2.86 1.69 8.13
C PHE A 67 -1.45 1.33 7.66
N VAL A 68 -1.08 1.67 6.42
CA VAL A 68 0.29 1.47 5.95
C VAL A 68 1.25 2.39 6.71
N ASP A 69 0.84 3.64 6.91
CA ASP A 69 1.64 4.63 7.64
C ASP A 69 1.69 4.31 9.13
N ASP A 70 0.56 3.87 9.71
CA ASP A 70 0.49 3.45 11.10
C ASP A 70 1.41 2.25 11.36
N VAL A 71 1.40 1.26 10.46
CA VAL A 71 2.32 0.12 10.53
C VAL A 71 3.77 0.56 10.40
N PHE A 72 4.10 1.42 9.43
CA PHE A 72 5.46 1.93 9.25
C PHE A 72 5.95 2.72 10.47
N SER A 73 5.11 3.60 11.01
CA SER A 73 5.42 4.34 12.23
C SER A 73 5.69 3.39 13.40
N LEU A 74 4.87 2.36 13.55
CA LEU A 74 4.98 1.40 14.65
C LEU A 74 6.27 0.58 14.59
N ILE A 75 6.75 0.23 13.38
CA ILE A 75 7.96 -0.57 13.18
C ILE A 75 9.22 0.26 12.90
N GLY A 76 9.15 1.60 13.05
CA GLY A 76 10.30 2.50 12.86
C GLY A 76 10.78 2.57 11.41
N VAL A 77 9.85 2.65 10.46
CA VAL A 77 10.11 2.78 9.03
C VAL A 77 9.76 4.19 8.55
N GLU A 78 10.65 4.80 7.76
CA GLU A 78 10.41 6.07 7.09
C GLU A 78 9.87 5.81 5.67
N ARG A 79 8.62 6.22 5.39
CA ARG A 79 8.10 6.25 4.01
C ARG A 79 8.59 7.50 3.31
N VAL A 80 9.48 7.35 2.34
CA VAL A 80 10.11 8.49 1.66
C VAL A 80 9.09 9.29 0.85
N VAL A 81 9.30 10.62 0.80
CA VAL A 81 8.49 11.51 -0.02
C VAL A 81 8.85 11.33 -1.50
N ARG A 82 7.83 11.07 -2.32
CA ARG A 82 7.98 10.66 -3.71
C ARG A 82 7.01 11.42 -4.61
N ARG A 83 7.37 11.59 -5.88
CA ARG A 83 6.45 12.14 -6.88
C ARG A 83 5.31 11.16 -7.14
N TYR A 84 5.62 9.87 -7.29
CA TYR A 84 4.66 8.83 -7.64
C TYR A 84 4.27 8.00 -6.42
N ASP A 85 3.65 8.68 -5.45
CA ASP A 85 3.09 8.05 -4.25
C ASP A 85 1.65 8.54 -3.98
N ARG A 86 0.97 7.95 -3.00
CA ARG A 86 -0.38 8.33 -2.56
C ARG A 86 -1.38 8.29 -3.72
N GLU A 87 -2.10 9.38 -3.95
CA GLU A 87 -3.07 9.51 -5.05
C GLU A 87 -2.39 9.60 -6.42
N ASN A 88 -1.12 10.05 -6.46
CA ASN A 88 -0.32 10.15 -7.68
C ASN A 88 0.48 8.87 -7.99
N CYS A 89 0.22 7.75 -7.31
CA CYS A 89 1.01 6.53 -7.49
C CYS A 89 0.94 5.96 -8.93
N LEU A 90 2.05 5.44 -9.42
CA LEU A 90 2.05 4.68 -10.69
C LEU A 90 1.71 3.21 -10.44
N CYS A 91 1.06 2.60 -11.44
CA CYS A 91 0.86 1.15 -11.48
C CYS A 91 2.21 0.42 -11.63
N CYS A 92 2.30 -0.83 -11.16
CA CYS A 92 3.46 -1.70 -11.43
C CYS A 92 3.63 -2.07 -12.92
N ALA A 93 2.65 -1.70 -13.76
CA ALA A 93 2.57 -1.92 -15.20
C ALA A 93 2.42 -3.39 -15.65
N GLY A 94 2.20 -4.34 -14.73
CA GLY A 94 1.99 -5.75 -15.08
C GLY A 94 0.83 -5.99 -16.07
N THR A 95 -0.31 -5.33 -15.87
CA THR A 95 -1.44 -5.40 -16.82
C THR A 95 -1.12 -4.74 -18.17
N ILE A 96 -0.34 -3.65 -18.17
CA ILE A 96 0.08 -2.96 -19.40
C ILE A 96 0.97 -3.89 -20.24
N ARG A 97 1.89 -4.61 -19.59
CA ARG A 97 2.70 -5.67 -20.23
C ARG A 97 1.82 -6.78 -20.79
N GLY A 98 0.82 -7.24 -20.03
CA GLY A 98 -0.14 -8.26 -20.49
C GLY A 98 -0.94 -7.86 -21.73
N GLN A 99 -1.14 -6.54 -21.95
CA GLN A 99 -1.75 -5.99 -23.17
C GLN A 99 -0.76 -5.79 -24.32
N GLN A 100 0.49 -6.29 -24.19
CA GLN A 100 1.55 -6.15 -25.20
C GLN A 100 1.95 -4.70 -25.51
N LYS A 101 1.65 -3.75 -24.61
CA LYS A 101 2.06 -2.34 -24.74
C LYS A 101 3.44 -2.14 -24.13
N TYR A 102 4.46 -2.74 -24.73
CA TYR A 102 5.80 -2.86 -24.14
C TYR A 102 6.47 -1.50 -23.88
N ASP A 103 6.38 -0.55 -24.82
CA ASP A 103 7.00 0.77 -24.65
C ASP A 103 6.41 1.51 -23.44
N LEU A 104 5.07 1.48 -23.30
CA LEU A 104 4.38 2.08 -22.18
C LEU A 104 4.68 1.35 -20.85
N PHE A 105 4.81 0.02 -20.90
CA PHE A 105 5.22 -0.77 -19.73
C PHE A 105 6.62 -0.35 -19.24
N VAL A 106 7.58 -0.25 -20.15
CA VAL A 106 8.96 0.15 -19.83
C VAL A 106 9.00 1.58 -19.29
N ASP A 107 8.30 2.52 -19.94
CA ASP A 107 8.23 3.92 -19.49
C ASP A 107 7.66 4.03 -18.07
N VAL A 108 6.52 3.39 -17.79
CA VAL A 108 5.87 3.49 -16.48
C VAL A 108 6.75 2.89 -15.38
N GLN A 109 7.36 1.73 -15.61
CA GLN A 109 8.27 1.14 -14.62
C GLN A 109 9.50 2.00 -14.40
N LYS A 110 10.11 2.50 -15.48
CA LYS A 110 11.30 3.36 -15.39
C LYS A 110 11.03 4.59 -14.53
N ARG A 111 9.97 5.35 -14.83
CA ARG A 111 9.59 6.55 -14.06
C ARG A 111 9.32 6.23 -12.59
N ASN A 112 8.69 5.09 -12.32
CA ASN A 112 8.34 4.70 -10.96
C ASN A 112 9.59 4.32 -10.13
N VAL A 113 10.48 3.50 -10.71
CA VAL A 113 11.72 3.06 -10.05
C VAL A 113 12.72 4.21 -9.91
N GLU A 114 12.88 5.07 -10.92
CA GLU A 114 13.73 6.25 -10.84
C GLU A 114 13.26 7.20 -9.71
N ASP A 115 11.95 7.37 -9.54
CA ASP A 115 11.40 8.12 -8.41
C ASP A 115 11.70 7.44 -7.05
N MET A 116 11.86 6.10 -6.99
CA MET A 116 12.22 5.41 -5.73
C MET A 116 13.67 5.71 -5.37
N VAL A 117 14.56 5.58 -6.36
CA VAL A 117 15.99 5.84 -6.23
C VAL A 117 16.24 7.30 -5.87
N ASN A 118 15.61 8.24 -6.59
CA ASN A 118 15.80 9.67 -6.36
C ASN A 118 15.29 10.13 -4.99
N ALA A 119 14.29 9.44 -4.44
CA ALA A 119 13.77 9.70 -3.09
C ALA A 119 14.63 9.07 -1.99
N GLY A 120 15.67 8.31 -2.33
CA GLY A 120 16.57 7.67 -1.36
C GLY A 120 15.93 6.51 -0.61
N ALA A 121 15.01 5.78 -1.24
CA ALA A 121 14.49 4.53 -0.68
C ALA A 121 15.58 3.46 -0.65
N GLU A 122 15.67 2.72 0.46
CA GLU A 122 16.53 1.54 0.61
C GLU A 122 15.80 0.24 0.26
N TYR A 123 14.47 0.24 0.46
CA TYR A 123 13.60 -0.90 0.15
C TYR A 123 12.30 -0.44 -0.54
N CYS A 124 11.78 -1.28 -1.44
CA CYS A 124 10.39 -1.15 -1.89
C CYS A 124 9.45 -2.14 -1.17
N VAL A 125 8.39 -1.63 -0.54
CA VAL A 125 7.36 -2.42 0.14
C VAL A 125 6.17 -2.66 -0.79
N PHE A 126 5.68 -3.90 -0.84
CA PHE A 126 4.56 -4.33 -1.67
C PHE A 126 3.45 -4.95 -0.83
N ASN A 127 2.18 -4.61 -1.12
CA ASN A 127 1.02 -5.33 -0.56
C ASN A 127 0.35 -6.30 -1.56
N CYS A 128 0.76 -6.23 -2.83
CA CYS A 128 0.12 -6.95 -3.91
C CYS A 128 1.13 -7.91 -4.56
N PRO A 129 0.85 -9.22 -4.59
CA PRO A 129 1.73 -10.20 -5.23
C PRO A 129 2.01 -9.88 -6.71
N ALA A 130 1.01 -9.40 -7.45
CA ALA A 130 1.19 -9.00 -8.84
C ALA A 130 2.11 -7.77 -8.99
N CYS A 131 2.08 -6.84 -8.04
CA CYS A 131 3.03 -5.72 -8.02
C CYS A 131 4.45 -6.20 -7.74
N PHE A 132 4.61 -7.10 -6.77
CA PHE A 132 5.90 -7.71 -6.46
C PHE A 132 6.47 -8.43 -7.68
N SER A 133 5.76 -9.41 -8.25
CA SER A 133 6.23 -10.18 -9.40
C SER A 133 6.53 -9.33 -10.64
N SER A 134 5.85 -8.20 -10.81
CA SER A 134 6.04 -7.34 -11.97
C SER A 134 7.20 -6.35 -11.81
N LEU A 135 7.49 -5.87 -10.61
CA LEU A 135 8.34 -4.69 -10.39
C LEU A 135 9.59 -4.98 -9.53
N SER A 136 9.59 -6.03 -8.70
CA SER A 136 10.65 -6.27 -7.71
C SER A 136 12.03 -6.43 -8.34
N GLU A 137 12.15 -7.13 -9.48
CA GLU A 137 13.43 -7.29 -10.17
C GLU A 137 14.00 -5.95 -10.67
N ALA A 138 13.15 -5.07 -11.22
CA ALA A 138 13.57 -3.77 -11.71
C ALA A 138 14.02 -2.84 -10.57
N VAL A 139 13.35 -2.93 -9.43
CA VAL A 139 13.67 -2.22 -8.19
C VAL A 139 15.00 -2.72 -7.61
N ALA A 140 15.15 -4.04 -7.44
CA ALA A 140 16.37 -4.66 -6.90
C ALA A 140 17.62 -4.35 -7.75
N LYS A 141 17.48 -4.33 -9.08
CA LYS A 141 18.56 -3.94 -10.01
C LYS A 141 19.05 -2.49 -9.82
N LYS A 142 18.28 -1.64 -9.15
CA LYS A 142 18.61 -0.25 -8.86
C LYS A 142 19.06 -0.02 -7.41
N GLY A 143 19.18 -1.09 -6.60
CA GLY A 143 19.63 -1.00 -5.22
C GLY A 143 18.54 -0.51 -4.25
N VAL A 144 17.28 -0.74 -4.60
CA VAL A 144 16.07 -0.50 -3.77
C VAL A 144 15.35 -1.83 -3.54
#